data_AF-A0A2E5V8V1-F1
#
_entry.id   AF-A0A2E5V8V1-F1
#
_cell.length_a   1.000
_cell.length_b   1.000
_cell.length_c   1.000
_cell.angle_alpha   90.00
_cell.angle_beta   90.00
_cell.angle_gamma   90.00
#
_symmetry.space_group_name_H-M   'P 1'
#
loop_
_entity.id
_entity.type
_entity.pdbx_description
1 polymer ?
#
loop_
_entity_poly.entity_id
_entity_poly.type
_entity_poly.pdbx_seq_one_letter_code
_entity_poly.pdbx_strand_id
1 'polypeptide(L)'
;MTKKVQLIVHNLERAVKVLLGDDSIKDRLYEAYSSYIAELDLSILDDVINEKINHLHEMMHKQRAVSGNDHILATVQKMSTIEASI
;
A
#
# COMPACT_ATOMS: atom_id res chain seq x y z
N MET A 1 19.98 -4.69 -12.43
CA MET A 1 18.98 -4.33 -11.40
C MET A 1 19.38 -5.00 -10.09
N THR A 2 19.50 -4.26 -8.99
CA THR A 2 19.90 -4.84 -7.69
C THR A 2 18.78 -5.74 -7.14
N LYS A 3 19.13 -6.79 -6.39
CA LYS A 3 18.15 -7.75 -5.81
C LYS A 3 17.04 -7.06 -5.00
N LYS A 4 17.36 -5.94 -4.36
CA LYS A 4 16.40 -5.17 -3.59
C LYS A 4 15.38 -4.42 -4.47
N VAL A 5 15.80 -3.88 -5.62
CA VAL A 5 14.87 -3.26 -6.59
C VAL A 5 13.92 -4.31 -7.19
N GLN A 6 14.43 -5.52 -7.45
CA GLN A 6 13.58 -6.65 -7.86
C GLN A 6 12.51 -6.99 -6.83
N LEU A 7 12.85 -6.93 -5.53
CA LEU A 7 11.90 -7.17 -4.44
C LEU A 7 10.78 -6.10 -4.41
N ILE A 8 11.13 -4.82 -4.60
CA ILE A 8 10.12 -3.74 -4.68
C ILE A 8 9.16 -3.99 -5.83
N VAL A 9 9.68 -4.21 -7.04
CA VAL A 9 8.86 -4.46 -8.22
C VAL A 9 7.94 -5.66 -8.01
N HIS A 10 8.49 -6.76 -7.47
CA HIS A 10 7.72 -7.97 -7.19
C HIS A 10 6.60 -7.75 -6.16
N ASN A 11 6.85 -6.96 -5.12
CA ASN A 11 5.84 -6.62 -4.12
C ASN A 11 4.74 -5.73 -4.71
N LEU A 12 5.10 -4.75 -5.55
CA LEU A 12 4.12 -3.92 -6.26
C LEU A 12 3.25 -4.75 -7.21
N GLU A 13 3.85 -5.70 -7.95
CA GLU A 13 3.10 -6.61 -8.81
C GLU A 13 2.12 -7.48 -8.02
N ARG A 14 2.52 -7.96 -6.83
CA ARG A 14 1.63 -8.71 -5.94
C ARG A 14 0.49 -7.86 -5.40
N ALA A 15 0.78 -6.64 -4.96
CA ALA A 15 -0.23 -5.70 -4.51
C ALA A 15 -1.29 -5.45 -5.59
N VAL A 16 -0.85 -5.22 -6.84
CA VAL A 16 -1.76 -5.04 -7.98
C VAL A 16 -2.62 -6.30 -8.22
N LYS A 17 -2.04 -7.50 -8.15
CA LYS A 17 -2.80 -8.74 -8.30
C LYS A 17 -3.88 -8.90 -7.24
N VAL A 18 -3.57 -8.59 -5.97
CA VAL A 18 -4.57 -8.61 -4.90
C VAL A 18 -5.67 -7.58 -5.15
N LEU A 19 -5.31 -6.37 -5.57
CA LEU A 19 -6.30 -5.33 -5.90
C LEU A 19 -7.22 -5.72 -7.06
N LEU A 20 -6.78 -6.57 -7.98
CA LEU A 20 -7.59 -7.08 -9.10
C LEU A 20 -8.40 -8.34 -8.78
N GLY A 21 -8.30 -8.87 -7.56
CA GLY A 21 -9.06 -10.05 -7.13
C GLY A 21 -10.56 -9.80 -6.98
N ASP A 22 -11.27 -10.87 -6.64
CA ASP A 22 -12.73 -10.91 -6.51
C ASP A 22 -13.23 -10.73 -5.06
N ASP A 23 -12.31 -10.57 -4.09
CA ASP A 23 -12.65 -10.29 -2.70
C ASP A 23 -13.24 -8.88 -2.54
N SER A 24 -13.80 -8.60 -1.36
CA SER A 24 -14.34 -7.28 -1.02
C SER A 24 -13.28 -6.20 -1.24
N ILE A 25 -13.67 -5.00 -1.66
CA ILE A 25 -12.72 -3.88 -1.86
C ILE A 25 -11.90 -3.65 -0.58
N LYS A 26 -12.54 -3.77 0.59
CA LYS A 26 -11.88 -3.62 1.89
C LYS A 26 -10.79 -4.66 2.11
N ASP A 27 -11.08 -5.94 1.84
CA ASP A 27 -10.11 -7.01 2.05
C ASP A 27 -8.94 -6.90 1.07
N ARG A 28 -9.23 -6.57 -0.20
CA ARG A 28 -8.20 -6.33 -1.22
C ARG A 28 -7.30 -5.15 -0.86
N LEU A 29 -7.87 -4.03 -0.42
CA LEU A 29 -7.10 -2.87 0.01
C LEU A 29 -6.27 -3.18 1.25
N TYR A 30 -6.86 -3.88 2.22
CA TYR A 30 -6.18 -4.28 3.45
C TYR A 30 -4.98 -5.18 3.14
N GLU A 31 -5.17 -6.24 2.37
CA GLU A 31 -4.12 -7.21 2.05
C GLU A 31 -3.04 -6.57 1.17
N ALA A 32 -3.43 -5.86 0.10
CA ALA A 32 -2.48 -5.20 -0.80
C ALA A 32 -1.55 -4.24 -0.03
N TYR A 33 -2.12 -3.47 0.89
CA TYR A 33 -1.37 -2.50 1.67
C TYR A 33 -0.51 -3.16 2.76
N SER A 34 -1.13 -3.96 3.65
CA SER A 34 -0.46 -4.54 4.81
C SER A 34 0.61 -5.57 4.46
N SER A 35 0.41 -6.34 3.38
CA SER A 35 1.30 -7.46 3.04
C SER A 35 2.41 -7.10 2.06
N TYR A 36 2.24 -6.04 1.26
CA TYR A 36 3.14 -5.75 0.15
C TYR A 36 3.63 -4.31 0.04
N ILE A 37 2.95 -3.33 0.66
CA ILE A 37 3.27 -1.90 0.48
C ILE A 37 3.84 -1.26 1.75
N ALA A 38 3.27 -1.53 2.92
CA ALA A 38 3.56 -0.78 4.16
C ALA A 38 5.04 -0.79 4.60
N GLU A 39 5.78 -1.86 4.27
CA GLU A 39 7.18 -2.05 4.70
C GLU A 39 8.19 -1.89 3.55
N LEU A 40 7.81 -1.27 2.43
CA LEU A 40 8.73 -1.06 1.31
C LEU A 40 9.85 -0.08 1.68
N ASP A 41 11.10 -0.55 1.62
CA ASP A 41 12.29 0.29 1.68
C ASP A 41 12.52 0.99 0.34
N LEU A 42 11.96 2.19 0.18
CA LEU A 42 12.05 2.98 -1.06
C LEU A 42 13.38 3.71 -1.24
N SER A 43 14.19 3.80 -0.17
CA SER A 43 15.45 4.57 -0.14
C SER A 43 16.51 4.08 -1.14
N ILE A 44 16.32 2.90 -1.71
CA ILE A 44 17.22 2.23 -2.65
C ILE A 44 16.94 2.53 -4.13
N LEU A 45 15.86 3.26 -4.42
CA LEU A 45 15.48 3.62 -5.78
C LEU A 45 16.25 4.87 -6.23
N ASP A 46 16.51 4.98 -7.54
CA ASP A 46 17.11 6.18 -8.12
C ASP A 46 16.27 7.42 -7.75
N ASP A 47 16.95 8.55 -7.48
CA ASP A 47 16.35 9.75 -6.90
C ASP A 47 15.06 10.23 -7.60
N VAL A 48 15.02 10.14 -8.93
CA VAL A 48 13.85 10.54 -9.75
C VAL A 48 12.64 9.64 -9.52
N ILE A 49 12.86 8.34 -9.34
CA ILE A 49 11.79 7.37 -9.06
C ILE A 49 11.42 7.44 -7.58
N ASN A 50 12.43 7.58 -6.73
CA ASN A 50 12.28 7.69 -5.29
C ASN A 50 11.42 8.90 -4.92
N GLU A 51 11.63 10.07 -5.52
CA GLU A 51 10.82 11.26 -5.26
C GLU A 51 9.34 11.04 -5.59
N LYS A 52 9.05 10.44 -6.75
CA LYS A 52 7.67 10.16 -7.17
C LYS A 52 6.99 9.12 -6.27
N ILE A 53 7.68 8.04 -5.93
CA ILE A 53 7.11 6.98 -5.11
C ILE A 53 7.02 7.42 -3.66
N ASN A 54 8.01 8.12 -3.11
CA ASN A 54 7.93 8.70 -1.77
C ASN A 54 6.81 9.72 -1.67
N HIS A 55 6.58 10.55 -2.67
CA HIS A 55 5.46 11.48 -2.63
C HIS A 55 4.11 10.75 -2.50
N LEU A 56 3.91 9.69 -3.30
CA LEU A 56 2.70 8.86 -3.24
C LEU A 56 2.61 8.09 -1.91
N HIS A 57 3.72 7.51 -1.47
CA HIS A 57 3.83 6.79 -0.20
C HIS A 57 3.53 7.73 0.98
N GLU A 58 4.18 8.89 1.06
CA GLU A 58 3.87 9.90 2.06
C GLU A 58 2.41 10.35 1.99
N MET A 59 1.82 10.53 0.81
CA MET A 59 0.38 10.86 0.72
C MET A 59 -0.51 9.77 1.33
N MET A 60 -0.15 8.49 1.17
CA MET A 60 -0.83 7.37 1.82
C MET A 60 -0.71 7.41 3.35
N HIS A 61 0.45 7.86 3.86
CA HIS A 61 0.78 7.88 5.29
C HIS A 61 0.55 9.25 5.97
N LYS A 62 0.24 10.31 5.23
CA LYS A 62 0.30 11.74 5.69
C LYS A 62 -0.69 12.12 6.78
N GLN A 63 -1.75 11.34 6.98
CA GLN A 63 -2.70 11.58 8.06
C GLN A 63 -2.54 10.50 9.13
N ARG A 64 -1.69 10.71 10.13
CA ARG A 64 -1.63 9.79 11.27
C ARG A 64 -3.04 9.56 11.81
N ALA A 65 -3.50 8.31 11.79
CA ALA A 65 -4.76 7.99 12.44
C ALA A 65 -4.62 8.28 13.94
N VAL A 66 -5.71 8.73 14.56
CA VAL A 66 -5.77 9.10 15.99
C VAL A 66 -5.25 8.01 16.93
N SER A 67 -5.16 6.75 16.47
CA SER A 67 -4.74 5.57 17.23
C SER A 67 -3.34 5.05 16.95
N GLY A 68 -2.48 5.77 16.21
CA GLY A 68 -1.11 5.32 15.91
C GLY A 68 -0.96 4.30 14.78
N ASN A 69 -2.06 3.92 14.12
CA ASN A 69 -2.05 3.15 12.88
C ASN A 69 -1.89 4.06 11.66
N ASP A 70 -1.41 3.48 10.55
CA ASP A 70 -1.41 4.17 9.25
C ASP A 70 -2.83 4.55 8.82
N HIS A 71 -2.96 5.73 8.20
CA HIS A 71 -4.25 6.29 7.80
C HIS A 71 -5.07 5.31 6.95
N ILE A 72 -4.40 4.68 5.98
CA ILE A 72 -5.04 3.74 5.07
C ILE A 72 -5.55 2.54 5.83
N LEU A 73 -4.73 1.96 6.70
CA LEU A 73 -5.15 0.81 7.51
C LEU A 73 -6.36 1.17 8.39
N ALA A 74 -6.34 2.34 9.03
CA ALA A 74 -7.44 2.81 9.85
C ALA A 74 -8.71 3.13 9.03
N THR A 75 -8.54 3.66 7.81
CA THR A 75 -9.65 3.98 6.89
C THR A 75 -10.30 2.70 6.37
N VAL A 76 -9.48 1.76 5.89
CA VAL A 76 -9.92 0.45 5.43
C VAL A 76 -10.64 -0.29 6.56
N GLN A 77 -10.11 -0.27 7.78
CA GLN A 77 -10.77 -0.88 8.94
C GLN A 77 -12.13 -0.24 9.26
N LYS A 78 -12.26 1.09 9.11
CA LYS A 78 -13.50 1.85 9.36
C LYS A 78 -14.53 1.77 8.25
N MET A 79 -14.17 1.32 7.04
CA MET A 79 -15.15 1.11 5.97
C MET A 79 -16.20 0.09 6.43
N SER A 80 -17.47 0.49 6.33
CA SER A 80 -18.60 -0.40 6.63
C SER A 80 -18.65 -1.56 5.63
N THR A 81 -19.19 -2.69 6.04
CA THR A 81 -19.33 -3.87 5.15
C THR A 81 -20.10 -3.54 3.87
N ILE A 82 -21.05 -2.60 3.94
CA ILE A 82 -21.89 -2.18 2.81
C ILE A 82 -21.06 -1.43 1.75
N GLU A 83 -20.15 -0.54 2.17
CA GLU A 83 -19.25 0.19 1.26
C GLU A 83 -18.11 -0.69 0.72
N ALA A 84 -17.84 -1.83 1.37
CA ALA A 84 -16.81 -2.78 1.00
C ALA A 84 -17.26 -3.87 0.01
N SER A 85 -18.58 -4.07 -0.14
CA SER A 85 -19.18 -5.19 -0.90
C SER A 85 -19.50 -4.88 -2.37
N ILE A 86 -19.26 -3.64 -2.82
CA ILE A 86 -19.46 -3.17 -4.20
C ILE A 86 -18.09 -3.13 -4.87
#